data_AF-A0A1X9Z6E6-F1
#
_entry.id   AF-A0A1X9Z6E6-F1
#
_cell.length_a   1.000
_cell.length_b   1.000
_cell.length_c   1.000
_cell.angle_alpha   90.00
_cell.angle_beta   90.00
_cell.angle_gamma   90.00
#
_symmetry.space_group_name_H-M   'P 1'
#
loop_
_entity.id
_entity.type
_entity.pdbx_description
1 polymer ?
#
loop_
_entity_poly.entity_id
_entity_poly.type
_entity_poly.pdbx_seq_one_letter_code
_entity_poly.pdbx_strand_id
1 'polypeptide(L)'
;MLIIETLFKTYGFQFATVIGIISFFANRYFNKKDKKDELRHSLFQNLKVESMNNFIECYTASELCWIQLPYFDILSHKIKGKEVDEYVIPTHNKFTASYYKLFIILDSKEMLEFTEIYSSISEVNRLLGILMFDYDEKKLVVKTNRYHDVITKAQKENRIRLERIGEKFKLKYG
;
A
#
# COMPACT_ATOMS: atom_id res chain seq x y z
N MET A 1 -57.14 21.63 -26.85
CA MET A 1 -56.24 21.10 -27.89
C MET A 1 -55.75 22.21 -28.84
N LEU A 2 -56.66 22.99 -29.44
CA LEU A 2 -56.34 24.12 -30.34
C LEU A 2 -55.39 25.21 -29.79
N ILE A 3 -55.46 25.53 -28.49
CA ILE A 3 -54.64 26.60 -27.86
C ILE A 3 -53.17 26.19 -27.73
N ILE A 4 -52.90 24.92 -27.43
CA ILE A 4 -51.53 24.40 -27.28
C ILE A 4 -50.83 24.32 -28.64
N GLU A 5 -51.56 23.89 -29.68
CA GLU A 5 -51.04 23.84 -31.06
C GLU A 5 -50.77 25.24 -31.64
N THR A 6 -51.61 26.23 -31.35
CA THR A 6 -51.36 27.62 -31.78
C THR A 6 -50.18 28.25 -31.05
N LEU A 7 -50.05 28.04 -29.74
CA LEU A 7 -48.87 28.47 -28.97
C LEU A 7 -47.56 27.86 -29.53
N PHE A 8 -47.56 26.58 -29.89
CA PHE A 8 -46.40 25.94 -30.51
C PHE A 8 -46.13 26.42 -31.94
N LYS A 9 -47.17 26.70 -32.75
CA LYS A 9 -46.97 27.25 -34.11
C LYS A 9 -46.44 28.68 -34.11
N THR A 10 -46.87 29.51 -33.16
CA THR A 10 -46.49 30.94 -33.11
C THR A 10 -45.19 31.17 -32.35
N TYR A 11 -44.92 30.39 -31.31
CA TYR A 11 -43.78 30.59 -30.40
C TYR A 11 -42.85 29.37 -30.28
N GLY A 12 -43.06 28.32 -31.07
CA GLY A 12 -42.28 27.09 -31.01
C GLY A 12 -40.77 27.28 -31.19
N PHE A 13 -40.36 28.22 -32.05
CA PHE A 13 -38.94 28.57 -32.21
C PHE A 13 -38.35 29.18 -30.92
N GLN A 14 -39.11 30.01 -30.21
CA GLN A 14 -38.67 30.63 -28.97
C GLN A 14 -38.58 29.60 -27.84
N PHE A 15 -39.56 28.69 -27.74
CA PHE A 15 -39.51 27.55 -26.82
C PHE A 15 -38.32 26.63 -27.12
N ALA A 16 -38.08 26.28 -28.38
CA ALA A 16 -36.93 25.48 -28.78
C ALA A 16 -35.59 26.16 -28.43
N THR A 17 -35.52 27.49 -28.59
CA THR A 17 -34.32 28.27 -28.23
C THR A 17 -34.08 28.26 -26.72
N VAL A 18 -35.12 28.47 -25.90
CA VAL A 18 -35.01 28.39 -24.43
C VAL A 18 -34.60 27.00 -23.98
N ILE A 19 -35.20 25.95 -24.54
CA ILE A 19 -34.82 24.56 -24.25
C ILE A 19 -33.37 24.30 -24.68
N GLY A 20 -32.94 24.81 -25.83
CA GLY A 20 -31.56 24.70 -26.32
C GLY A 20 -30.56 25.37 -25.38
N ILE A 21 -30.87 26.57 -24.87
CA ILE A 21 -30.05 27.29 -23.90
C ILE A 21 -29.97 26.50 -22.58
N ILE A 22 -31.09 26.05 -22.03
CA ILE A 22 -31.12 25.24 -20.80
C ILE A 22 -30.34 23.93 -21.00
N SER A 23 -30.52 23.25 -22.13
CA SER A 23 -29.81 22.01 -22.47
C SER A 23 -28.30 22.24 -22.59
N PHE A 24 -27.88 23.36 -23.20
CA PHE A 24 -26.47 23.74 -23.29
C PHE A 24 -25.84 23.95 -21.90
N PHE A 25 -26.50 24.69 -21.03
CA PHE A 25 -26.01 24.92 -19.67
C PHE A 25 -26.01 23.65 -18.81
N ALA A 26 -27.08 22.84 -18.89
CA ALA A 26 -27.15 21.55 -18.22
C ALA A 26 -26.02 20.63 -18.67
N ASN A 27 -25.84 20.46 -19.99
CA ASN A 27 -24.79 19.62 -20.55
C ASN A 27 -23.38 20.10 -20.16
N ARG A 28 -23.16 21.43 -20.12
CA ARG A 28 -21.88 22.00 -19.65
C ARG A 28 -21.65 21.78 -18.15
N TYR A 29 -22.69 21.76 -17.33
CA TYR A 29 -22.60 21.44 -15.90
C TYR A 29 -22.26 19.97 -15.67
N PHE A 30 -22.99 19.05 -16.32
CA PHE A 30 -22.73 17.60 -16.21
C PHE A 30 -21.32 17.25 -16.69
N ASN A 31 -20.91 17.73 -17.87
CA ASN A 31 -19.54 17.52 -18.36
C ASN A 31 -18.45 18.03 -17.39
N LYS A 32 -18.68 19.14 -16.69
CA LYS A 32 -17.74 19.63 -15.68
C LYS A 32 -17.71 18.74 -14.44
N LYS A 33 -18.86 18.20 -14.03
CA LYS A 33 -18.97 17.29 -12.90
C LYS A 33 -18.28 15.97 -13.20
N ASP A 34 -18.58 15.36 -14.35
CA ASP A 34 -18.01 14.09 -14.78
C ASP A 34 -16.48 14.17 -14.89
N LYS A 35 -15.95 15.25 -15.48
CA LYS A 35 -14.49 15.50 -15.53
C LYS A 35 -13.86 15.61 -14.14
N LYS A 36 -14.55 16.22 -13.17
CA LYS A 36 -14.04 16.31 -11.79
C LYS A 36 -14.03 14.95 -11.11
N ASP A 37 -15.08 14.16 -11.30
CA ASP A 37 -15.14 12.80 -10.75
C ASP A 37 -14.06 11.91 -11.39
N GLU A 38 -13.86 11.99 -12.71
CA GLU A 38 -12.78 11.31 -13.43
C GLU A 38 -11.39 11.70 -12.92
N LEU A 39 -11.12 13.01 -12.76
CA LEU A 39 -9.88 13.51 -12.17
C LEU A 39 -9.65 12.98 -10.76
N ARG A 40 -10.69 12.97 -9.90
CA ARG A 40 -10.59 12.43 -8.53
C ARG A 40 -10.27 10.93 -8.56
N HIS A 41 -10.92 10.17 -9.43
CA HIS A 41 -10.65 8.74 -9.59
C HIS A 41 -9.22 8.50 -10.07
N SER A 42 -8.74 9.25 -11.06
CA SER A 42 -7.36 9.15 -11.54
C SER A 42 -6.34 9.47 -10.45
N LEU A 43 -6.54 10.57 -9.71
CA LEU A 43 -5.67 10.96 -8.59
C LEU A 43 -5.61 9.88 -7.51
N PHE A 44 -6.75 9.31 -7.15
CA PHE A 44 -6.82 8.26 -6.14
C PHE A 44 -6.13 6.97 -6.59
N GLN A 45 -6.28 6.59 -7.87
CA GLN A 45 -5.57 5.44 -8.42
C GLN A 45 -4.05 5.67 -8.46
N ASN A 46 -3.60 6.85 -8.86
CA ASN A 46 -2.17 7.18 -8.84
C ASN A 46 -1.60 7.11 -7.42
N LEU A 47 -2.32 7.65 -6.43
CA LEU A 47 -1.92 7.57 -5.02
C LEU A 47 -1.88 6.12 -4.51
N LYS A 48 -2.82 5.26 -4.95
CA LYS A 48 -2.80 3.81 -4.66
C LYS A 48 -1.51 3.17 -5.15
N VAL A 49 -1.20 3.34 -6.43
CA VAL A 49 0.00 2.78 -7.06
C VAL A 49 1.27 3.27 -6.37
N GLU A 50 1.38 4.57 -6.14
CA GLU A 50 2.52 5.18 -5.45
C GLU A 50 2.71 4.60 -4.04
N SER A 51 1.62 4.46 -3.28
CA SER A 51 1.67 3.93 -1.92
C SER A 51 2.06 2.45 -1.89
N MET A 52 1.62 1.66 -2.87
CA MET A 52 2.03 0.26 -3.02
C MET A 52 3.51 0.14 -3.35
N ASN A 53 4.02 0.96 -4.28
CA ASN A 53 5.44 0.98 -4.61
C ASN A 53 6.30 1.40 -3.41
N ASN A 54 5.90 2.45 -2.70
CA ASN A 54 6.59 2.90 -1.49
C ASN A 54 6.63 1.81 -0.40
N PHE A 55 5.56 1.01 -0.25
CA PHE A 55 5.57 -0.13 0.65
C PHE A 55 6.60 -1.19 0.23
N ILE A 56 6.66 -1.52 -1.05
CA ILE A 56 7.62 -2.51 -1.59
C ILE A 56 9.05 -2.01 -1.37
N GLU A 57 9.34 -0.74 -1.65
CA GLU A 57 10.65 -0.13 -1.42
C GLU A 57 11.05 -0.18 0.06
N CYS A 58 10.13 0.19 0.96
CA CYS A 58 10.39 0.13 2.40
C CYS A 58 10.57 -1.33 2.89
N TYR A 59 9.81 -2.27 2.34
CA TYR A 59 9.97 -3.70 2.59
C TYR A 59 11.37 -4.16 2.20
N THR A 60 11.82 -3.88 0.97
CA THR A 60 13.14 -4.31 0.48
C THR A 60 14.27 -3.71 1.31
N ALA A 61 14.15 -2.44 1.72
CA ALA A 61 15.13 -1.82 2.62
C ALA A 61 15.17 -2.52 3.99
N SER A 62 14.01 -2.89 4.54
CA SER A 62 13.92 -3.63 5.81
C SER A 62 14.47 -5.05 5.68
N GLU A 63 14.19 -5.73 4.57
CA GLU A 63 14.69 -7.08 4.26
C GLU A 63 16.22 -7.10 4.16
N LEU A 64 16.81 -6.15 3.43
CA LEU A 64 18.26 -6.01 3.31
C LEU A 64 18.92 -5.79 4.67
N CYS A 65 18.28 -5.02 5.56
CA CYS A 65 18.78 -4.82 6.92
C CYS A 65 18.95 -6.17 7.65
N TRP A 66 17.96 -7.06 7.62
CA TRP A 66 18.08 -8.36 8.30
C TRP A 66 19.05 -9.33 7.65
N ILE A 67 19.18 -9.31 6.33
CA ILE A 67 20.18 -10.13 5.63
C ILE A 67 21.59 -9.73 6.05
N GLN A 68 21.83 -8.43 6.17
CA GLN A 68 23.17 -7.87 6.40
C GLN A 68 23.50 -7.75 7.89
N LEU A 69 22.52 -7.88 8.79
CA LEU A 69 22.73 -7.84 10.22
C LEU A 69 23.66 -8.99 10.65
N PRO A 70 24.78 -8.71 11.35
CA PRO A 70 25.65 -9.76 11.89
C PRO A 70 25.02 -10.39 13.15
N TYR A 71 23.93 -11.13 12.96
CA TYR A 71 23.09 -11.62 14.05
C TYR A 71 23.83 -12.54 15.04
N PHE A 72 24.88 -13.26 14.62
CA PHE A 72 25.73 -14.01 15.56
C PHE A 72 26.46 -13.09 16.56
N ASP A 73 27.01 -11.97 16.08
CA ASP A 73 27.72 -11.00 16.92
C ASP A 73 26.75 -10.22 17.82
N ILE A 74 25.52 -10.00 17.34
CA ILE A 74 24.42 -9.43 18.13
C ILE A 74 24.00 -10.37 19.26
N LEU A 75 23.73 -11.64 18.93
CA LEU A 75 23.28 -12.63 19.91
C LEU A 75 24.39 -13.06 20.88
N SER A 76 25.66 -12.86 20.52
CA SER A 76 26.80 -13.04 21.42
C SER A 76 27.16 -11.78 22.22
N HIS A 77 26.32 -10.73 22.16
CA HIS A 77 26.50 -9.44 22.85
C HIS A 77 27.82 -8.71 22.52
N LYS A 78 28.45 -9.02 21.39
CA LYS A 78 29.59 -8.24 20.88
C LYS A 78 29.15 -6.87 20.36
N ILE A 79 27.91 -6.76 19.93
CA ILE A 79 27.26 -5.53 19.48
C ILE A 79 26.22 -5.13 20.54
N LYS A 80 26.25 -3.87 20.97
CA LYS A 80 25.31 -3.37 21.98
C LYS A 80 23.92 -3.22 21.38
N GLY A 81 22.89 -3.43 22.19
CA GLY A 81 21.49 -3.25 21.76
C GLY A 81 21.21 -1.89 21.12
N LYS A 82 21.81 -0.82 21.64
CA LYS A 82 21.70 0.53 21.05
C LYS A 82 22.20 0.59 19.60
N GLU A 83 23.31 -0.10 19.29
CA GLU A 83 23.85 -0.14 17.94
C GLU A 83 22.91 -0.92 17.02
N VAL A 84 22.32 -2.02 17.50
CA VAL A 84 21.30 -2.78 16.76
C VAL A 84 20.07 -1.91 16.45
N ASP A 85 19.60 -1.16 17.45
CA ASP A 85 18.47 -0.24 17.32
C ASP A 85 18.71 0.83 16.25
N GLU A 86 19.92 1.38 16.17
CA GLU A 86 20.31 2.37 15.15
C GLU A 86 20.19 1.81 13.71
N TYR A 87 20.35 0.50 13.51
CA TYR A 87 20.16 -0.16 12.21
C TYR A 87 18.69 -0.55 11.96
N VAL A 88 18.02 -1.14 12.94
CA VAL A 88 16.71 -1.78 12.78
C VAL A 88 15.55 -0.79 12.88
N ILE A 89 15.60 0.15 13.83
CA ILE A 89 14.47 1.06 14.10
C ILE A 89 14.14 1.96 12.91
N PRO A 90 15.11 2.60 12.22
CA PRO A 90 14.78 3.51 11.13
C PRO A 90 14.09 2.81 9.95
N THR A 91 14.55 1.62 9.59
CA THR A 91 13.97 0.83 8.49
C THR A 91 12.61 0.28 8.87
N HIS A 92 12.47 -0.24 10.09
CA HIS A 92 11.19 -0.70 10.61
C HIS A 92 10.13 0.42 10.67
N ASN A 93 10.49 1.60 11.18
CA ASN A 93 9.55 2.73 11.28
C ASN A 93 9.05 3.19 9.90
N LYS A 94 9.94 3.26 8.90
CA LYS A 94 9.55 3.59 7.52
C LYS A 94 8.61 2.54 6.93
N PHE A 95 8.92 1.26 7.15
CA PHE A 95 8.07 0.16 6.70
C PHE A 95 6.70 0.19 7.36
N THR A 96 6.63 0.38 8.69
CA THR A 96 5.38 0.53 9.44
C THR A 96 4.56 1.73 8.97
N ALA A 97 5.20 2.88 8.73
CA ALA A 97 4.51 4.05 8.18
C ALA A 97 3.94 3.78 6.78
N SER A 98 4.69 3.07 5.93
CA SER A 98 4.22 2.68 4.59
C SER A 98 3.01 1.73 4.65
N TYR A 99 3.00 0.80 5.60
CA TYR A 99 1.87 -0.10 5.85
C TYR A 99 0.60 0.66 6.24
N TYR A 100 0.70 1.61 7.17
CA TYR A 100 -0.46 2.40 7.57
C TYR A 100 -0.99 3.31 6.46
N LYS A 101 -0.10 3.81 5.58
CA LYS A 101 -0.53 4.54 4.37
C LYS A 101 -1.39 3.64 3.47
N LEU A 102 -0.98 2.37 3.27
CA LEU A 102 -1.79 1.40 2.53
C LEU A 102 -3.11 1.08 3.21
N PHE A 103 -3.11 0.90 4.53
CA PHE A 103 -4.33 0.60 5.30
C PHE A 103 -5.43 1.65 5.13
N ILE A 104 -5.06 2.93 4.97
CA ILE A 104 -6.02 4.03 4.75
C ILE A 104 -6.63 3.98 3.33
N ILE A 105 -5.87 3.46 2.36
CA ILE A 105 -6.18 3.63 0.93
C ILE A 105 -6.80 2.35 0.33
N LEU A 106 -6.36 1.18 0.77
CA LEU A 106 -6.77 -0.12 0.24
C LEU A 106 -7.93 -0.72 1.04
N ASP A 107 -8.76 -1.51 0.36
CA ASP A 107 -9.79 -2.29 1.03
C ASP A 107 -9.21 -3.53 1.73
N SER A 108 -10.02 -4.20 2.56
CA SER A 108 -9.57 -5.37 3.33
C SER A 108 -9.12 -6.55 2.46
N LYS A 109 -9.66 -6.70 1.24
CA LYS A 109 -9.27 -7.78 0.31
C LYS A 109 -7.94 -7.46 -0.36
N GLU A 110 -7.74 -6.20 -0.73
CA GLU A 110 -6.49 -5.66 -1.27
C GLU A 110 -5.37 -5.74 -0.22
N MET A 111 -5.68 -5.53 1.05
CA MET A 111 -4.71 -5.51 2.16
C MET A 111 -4.19 -6.87 2.62
N LEU A 112 -4.80 -7.99 2.20
CA LEU A 112 -4.51 -9.32 2.75
C LEU A 112 -3.01 -9.67 2.62
N GLU A 113 -2.47 -9.61 1.40
CA GLU A 113 -1.07 -9.97 1.14
C GLU A 113 -0.09 -9.00 1.82
N PHE A 114 -0.42 -7.70 1.86
CA PHE A 114 0.39 -6.67 2.51
C PHE A 114 0.46 -6.88 4.02
N THR A 115 -0.66 -7.24 4.64
CA THR A 115 -0.74 -7.52 6.08
C THR A 115 0.06 -8.75 6.47
N GLU A 116 0.05 -9.78 5.62
CA GLU A 116 0.86 -10.97 5.82
C GLU A 116 2.36 -10.67 5.73
N ILE A 117 2.79 -9.87 4.75
CA ILE A 117 4.18 -9.41 4.63
C ILE A 117 4.58 -8.61 5.88
N TYR A 118 3.74 -7.66 6.30
CA TYR A 118 3.99 -6.84 7.48
C TYR A 118 4.10 -7.67 8.77
N SER A 119 3.21 -8.65 8.94
CA SER A 119 3.20 -9.54 10.11
C SER A 119 4.43 -10.43 10.14
N SER A 120 4.84 -10.98 8.99
CA SER A 120 6.06 -11.77 8.83
C SER A 120 7.30 -11.00 9.28
N ILE A 121 7.41 -9.74 8.86
CA ILE A 121 8.50 -8.84 9.27
C ILE A 121 8.46 -8.51 10.76
N SER A 122 7.27 -8.23 11.29
CA SER A 122 7.10 -7.94 12.72
C SER A 122 7.52 -9.14 13.58
N GLU A 123 7.26 -10.36 13.11
CA GLU A 123 7.66 -11.59 13.78
C GLU A 123 9.19 -11.79 13.77
N VAL A 124 9.88 -11.47 12.67
CA VAL A 124 11.35 -11.49 12.61
C VAL A 124 11.94 -10.54 13.65
N ASN A 125 11.46 -9.29 13.70
CA ASN A 125 11.92 -8.30 14.68
C ASN A 125 11.63 -8.74 16.12
N ARG A 126 10.44 -9.29 16.38
CA ARG A 126 10.06 -9.82 17.69
C ARG A 126 10.99 -10.95 18.12
N LEU A 127 11.30 -11.87 17.21
CA LEU A 127 12.20 -12.99 17.49
C LEU A 127 13.62 -12.50 17.81
N LEU A 128 14.15 -11.54 17.06
CA LEU A 128 15.46 -10.94 17.34
C LEU A 128 15.49 -10.37 18.76
N GLY A 129 14.47 -9.58 19.13
CA GLY A 129 14.36 -9.02 20.48
C GLY A 129 14.36 -10.10 21.56
N ILE A 130 13.53 -11.13 21.42
CA ILE A 130 13.48 -12.26 22.38
C ILE A 130 14.84 -12.93 22.52
N LEU A 131 15.52 -13.21 21.40
CA LEU A 131 16.81 -13.90 21.40
C LEU A 131 17.94 -13.03 21.96
N MET A 132 17.87 -11.71 21.83
CA MET A 132 18.85 -10.78 22.40
C MET A 132 18.76 -10.70 23.94
N PHE A 133 17.56 -10.79 24.51
CA PHE A 133 17.36 -10.76 25.97
C PHE A 133 17.65 -12.10 26.64
N ASP A 134 17.36 -13.22 25.97
CA ASP A 134 17.63 -14.57 26.48
C ASP A 134 19.04 -15.01 26.07
N TYR A 135 20.10 -14.46 26.69
CA TYR A 135 21.46 -14.90 26.38
C TYR A 135 21.79 -16.24 27.07
N ASP A 136 22.22 -17.22 26.27
CA ASP A 136 22.72 -18.52 26.73
C ASP A 136 23.81 -19.00 25.78
N GLU A 137 25.07 -18.90 26.20
CA GLU A 137 26.25 -19.23 25.40
C GLU A 137 26.19 -20.66 24.82
N LYS A 138 25.70 -21.63 25.61
CA LYS A 138 25.60 -23.04 25.17
C LYS A 138 24.57 -23.24 24.06
N LYS A 139 23.62 -22.31 23.91
CA LYS A 139 22.55 -22.37 22.90
C LYS A 139 22.74 -21.35 21.78
N LEU A 140 23.84 -20.59 21.78
CA LEU A 140 24.07 -19.48 20.84
C LEU A 140 23.95 -19.94 19.38
N VAL A 141 24.60 -21.06 19.02
CA VAL A 141 24.54 -21.63 17.66
C VAL A 141 23.13 -22.03 17.28
N VAL A 142 22.40 -22.69 18.19
CA VAL A 142 21.01 -23.13 17.95
C VAL A 142 20.08 -21.92 17.77
N LYS A 143 20.24 -20.88 18.60
CA LYS A 143 19.47 -19.63 18.51
C LYS A 143 19.75 -18.88 17.20
N THR A 144 21.01 -18.82 16.81
CA THR A 144 21.49 -18.23 15.55
C THR A 144 20.88 -18.93 14.34
N ASN A 145 20.95 -20.27 14.30
CA ASN A 145 20.37 -21.06 13.21
C ASN A 145 18.84 -20.90 13.15
N ARG A 146 18.16 -20.92 14.30
CA ARG A 146 16.71 -20.68 14.37
C ARG A 146 16.32 -19.31 13.82
N TYR A 147 17.10 -18.27 14.15
CA TYR A 147 16.85 -16.93 13.63
C TYR A 147 17.02 -16.89 12.11
N HIS A 148 18.09 -17.49 11.60
CA HIS A 148 18.34 -17.62 10.17
C HIS A 148 17.20 -18.34 9.44
N ASP A 149 16.75 -19.49 9.95
CA ASP A 149 15.65 -20.26 9.36
C ASP A 149 14.36 -19.44 9.24
N VAL A 150 14.05 -18.65 10.27
CA VAL A 150 12.86 -17.79 10.29
C VAL A 150 12.98 -16.67 9.25
N ILE A 151 14.14 -16.02 9.13
CA ILE A 151 14.37 -15.02 8.08
C ILE A 151 14.21 -15.65 6.69
N THR A 152 14.89 -16.76 6.42
CA THR A 152 14.86 -17.39 5.10
C THR A 152 13.46 -17.84 4.72
N LYS A 153 12.70 -18.37 5.68
CA LYS A 153 11.29 -18.71 5.48
C LYS A 153 10.46 -17.46 5.17
N ALA A 154 10.59 -16.41 5.99
CA ALA A 154 9.87 -15.15 5.81
C ALA A 154 10.13 -14.55 4.40
N GLN A 155 11.39 -14.51 3.96
CA GLN A 155 11.78 -14.02 2.63
C GLN A 155 11.13 -14.82 1.51
N LYS A 156 11.22 -16.15 1.58
CA LYS A 156 10.64 -17.03 0.56
C LYS A 156 9.15 -16.81 0.42
N GLU A 157 8.43 -16.78 1.54
CA GLU A 157 6.98 -16.59 1.50
C GLU A 157 6.59 -15.17 1.09
N ASN A 158 7.29 -14.15 1.57
CA ASN A 158 7.03 -12.75 1.20
C ASN A 158 7.30 -12.51 -0.28
N ARG A 159 8.32 -13.14 -0.87
CA ARG A 159 8.54 -13.10 -2.30
C ARG A 159 7.34 -13.64 -3.09
N ILE A 160 6.79 -14.78 -2.69
CA ILE A 160 5.58 -15.36 -3.30
C ILE A 160 4.38 -14.41 -3.16
N ARG A 161 4.26 -13.71 -2.02
CA ARG A 161 3.21 -12.71 -1.80
C ARG A 161 3.39 -11.47 -2.69
N LEU A 162 4.62 -10.98 -2.84
CA LEU A 162 4.96 -9.88 -3.75
C LEU A 162 4.68 -10.24 -5.22
N GLU A 163 4.99 -11.46 -5.63
CA GLU A 163 4.67 -11.97 -6.97
C GLU A 163 3.14 -11.96 -7.20
N ARG A 164 2.35 -12.45 -6.24
CA ARG A 164 0.87 -12.38 -6.27
C ARG A 164 0.35 -10.94 -6.31
N ILE A 165 0.95 -10.02 -5.55
CA ILE A 165 0.61 -8.59 -5.60
C ILE A 165 0.88 -8.05 -7.01
N GLY A 166 2.03 -8.37 -7.59
CA GLY A 166 2.41 -7.95 -8.94
C GLY A 166 1.48 -8.49 -10.03
N GLU A 167 1.04 -9.74 -9.92
CA GLU A 167 0.05 -10.34 -10.84
C GLU A 167 -1.31 -9.64 -10.75
N LYS A 168 -1.82 -9.42 -9.53
CA LYS A 168 -3.06 -8.68 -9.29
C LYS A 168 -2.96 -7.25 -9.83
N PHE A 169 -1.78 -6.63 -9.69
CA PHE A 169 -1.53 -5.29 -10.19
C PHE A 169 -1.59 -5.24 -11.72
N LYS A 170 -0.90 -6.15 -12.41
CA LYS A 170 -0.94 -6.24 -13.88
C LYS A 170 -2.36 -6.47 -14.42
N LEU A 171 -3.15 -7.32 -13.76
CA LEU A 171 -4.53 -7.59 -14.20
C LEU A 171 -5.49 -6.40 -14.01
N LYS A 172 -5.19 -5.53 -13.03
CA LYS A 172 -6.09 -4.42 -12.64
C LYS A 172 -5.70 -3.07 -13.27
N TYR A 173 -4.42 -2.88 -13.59
CA TYR A 173 -3.87 -1.60 -14.03
C TYR A 173 -2.96 -1.67 -15.26
N GLY A 174 -2.61 -2.87 -15.74
CA GLY A 174 -1.85 -3.08 -16.98
C GLY A 174 -2.78 -3.28 -18.18
#